data_AF-Q05Z10-F1
#
_entry.id   AF-Q05Z10-F1
#
_cell.length_a   1.000
_cell.length_b   1.000
_cell.length_c   1.000
_cell.angle_alpha   90.00
_cell.angle_beta   90.00
_cell.angle_gamma   90.00
#
_symmetry.space_group_name_H-M   'P 1'
#
loop_
_entity.id
_entity.type
_entity.pdbx_description
1 polymer ?
#
loop_
_entity_poly.entity_id
_entity_poly.type
_entity_poly.pdbx_seq_one_letter_code
_entity_poly.pdbx_strand_id
1 'polypeptide(L)'
;MAFFRNEIKLVFYITVGVCSVLVAVMAVRMDVRDSRNDRMRSLCAVYWGAPDGSSEESRALVQAERSTGISNLEMLSYCRFYGDQ
;
A
#
# COMPACT_ATOMS: atom_id res chain seq x y z
N MET A 1 -23.41 -40.51 17.96
CA MET A 1 -22.07 -39.87 18.07
C MET A 1 -21.36 -39.62 16.74
N ALA A 2 -21.57 -40.39 15.67
CA ALA A 2 -20.89 -40.15 14.38
C ALA A 2 -21.40 -38.90 13.63
N PHE A 3 -22.71 -38.65 13.66
CA PHE A 3 -23.37 -37.50 13.03
C PHE A 3 -22.80 -36.16 13.52
N PHE A 4 -22.84 -35.90 14.84
CA PHE A 4 -22.25 -34.70 15.46
C PHE A 4 -20.77 -34.48 15.13
N ARG A 5 -19.99 -35.55 14.98
CA ARG A 5 -18.56 -35.48 14.66
C ARG A 5 -18.31 -34.99 13.22
N ASN A 6 -19.19 -35.34 12.29
CA ASN A 6 -19.10 -34.86 10.91
C ASN A 6 -19.50 -33.38 10.80
N GLU A 7 -20.55 -32.97 11.51
CA GLU A 7 -20.96 -31.56 11.56
C GLU A 7 -19.84 -30.67 12.12
N ILE A 8 -19.19 -31.08 13.22
CA ILE A 8 -18.06 -30.34 13.80
C ILE A 8 -16.89 -30.23 12.80
N LYS A 9 -16.56 -31.32 12.10
CA LYS A 9 -15.50 -31.30 11.07
C LYS A 9 -15.85 -30.35 9.93
N LEU A 10 -17.10 -30.38 9.45
CA LEU A 10 -17.57 -29.51 8.39
C LEU A 10 -17.44 -28.04 8.78
N VAL A 11 -17.94 -27.66 9.97
CA VAL A 11 -17.86 -26.30 10.49
C VAL A 11 -16.40 -25.86 10.65
N PHE A 12 -15.53 -26.74 11.16
CA PHE A 12 -14.11 -26.45 11.30
C PHE A 12 -13.46 -26.16 9.94
N TYR A 13 -13.67 -27.00 8.93
CA TYR A 13 -13.11 -26.78 7.59
C TYR A 13 -13.62 -25.51 6.93
N ILE A 14 -14.93 -25.21 7.06
CA ILE A 14 -15.51 -23.95 6.57
C ILE A 14 -14.84 -22.76 7.26
N THR A 15 -14.70 -22.81 8.59
CA THR A 15 -14.09 -21.72 9.36
C THR A 15 -12.64 -21.49 8.96
N VAL A 16 -11.83 -22.55 8.87
CA VAL A 16 -10.43 -22.46 8.43
C VAL A 16 -10.34 -21.95 7.00
N GLY A 17 -11.23 -22.40 6.11
CA GLY A 17 -11.30 -21.93 4.72
C GLY A 17 -11.63 -20.44 4.62
N VAL A 18 -12.59 -19.94 5.42
CA VAL A 18 -12.91 -18.51 5.44
C VAL A 18 -11.74 -17.70 6.01
N CYS A 19 -11.12 -18.15 7.09
CA CYS A 19 -9.97 -17.47 7.69
C CYS A 19 -8.78 -17.39 6.72
N SER A 20 -8.48 -18.47 5.99
CA SER A 20 -7.36 -18.46 5.04
C SER A 20 -7.61 -17.50 3.87
N VAL A 21 -8.85 -17.45 3.36
CA VAL A 21 -9.24 -16.48 2.33
C VAL A 21 -9.10 -15.05 2.84
N LEU A 22 -9.54 -14.75 4.06
CA LEU A 22 -9.41 -13.41 4.64
C LEU A 22 -7.94 -13.00 4.79
N VAL A 23 -7.08 -13.89 5.32
CA VAL A 23 -5.65 -13.62 5.44
C VAL A 23 -5.02 -13.35 4.07
N ALA A 24 -5.36 -14.14 3.05
CA ALA A 24 -4.86 -13.94 1.69
C ALA A 24 -5.28 -12.57 1.13
N VAL A 25 -6.55 -12.17 1.30
CA VAL A 25 -7.03 -10.85 0.87
C VAL A 25 -6.28 -9.72 1.58
N MET A 26 -6.07 -9.85 2.88
CA MET A 26 -5.34 -8.84 3.66
C MET A 26 -3.87 -8.75 3.24
N ALA A 27 -3.21 -9.89 2.99
CA ALA A 27 -1.83 -9.93 2.50
C ALA A 27 -1.70 -9.22 1.14
N VAL A 28 -2.61 -9.48 0.20
CA VAL A 28 -2.62 -8.80 -1.11
C VAL A 28 -2.83 -7.29 -0.95
N ARG A 29 -3.74 -6.87 -0.07
CA ARG A 29 -3.97 -5.43 0.19
C ARG A 29 -2.77 -4.75 0.84
N MET A 30 -2.07 -5.45 1.74
CA MET A 30 -0.86 -4.94 2.37
C MET A 30 0.26 -4.78 1.33
N ASP A 31 0.48 -5.79 0.49
CA ASP A 31 1.50 -5.74 -0.58
C ASP A 31 1.26 -4.57 -1.55
N VAL A 32 0.01 -4.37 -2.00
CA VAL A 32 -0.35 -3.22 -2.84
C VAL A 32 -0.11 -1.89 -2.13
N ARG A 33 -0.41 -1.81 -0.83
CA ARG A 33 -0.18 -0.60 -0.03
C ARG A 33 1.30 -0.31 0.13
N ASP A 34 2.11 -1.33 0.40
CA ASP A 34 3.54 -1.19 0.60
C ASP A 34 4.24 -0.81 -0.71
N SER A 35 3.87 -1.44 -1.84
CA SER A 35 4.33 -1.05 -3.17
C SER A 35 4.03 0.42 -3.50
N ARG A 36 2.80 0.88 -3.17
CA ARG A 36 2.43 2.29 -3.34
C ARG A 36 3.27 3.21 -2.47
N ASN A 37 3.49 2.84 -1.21
CA ASN A 37 4.27 3.63 -0.27
C ASN A 37 5.74 3.72 -0.71
N ASP A 38 6.34 2.63 -1.16
CA ASP A 38 7.73 2.60 -1.64
C ASP A 38 7.91 3.46 -2.89
N ARG A 39 6.96 3.38 -3.82
CA ARG A 39 6.95 4.28 -4.98
C ARG A 39 6.91 5.73 -4.53
N MET A 40 6.09 6.08 -3.55
CA MET A 40 6.01 7.45 -3.06
C MET A 40 7.29 7.89 -2.34
N ARG A 41 7.89 7.03 -1.51
CA ARG A 41 9.21 7.28 -0.89
C ARG A 41 10.28 7.55 -1.95
N SER A 42 10.31 6.77 -3.03
CA SER A 42 11.25 6.98 -4.13
C SER A 42 11.06 8.34 -4.79
N LEU A 43 9.81 8.77 -5.03
CA LEU A 43 9.52 10.08 -5.61
C LEU A 43 9.91 11.22 -4.68
N CYS A 44 9.68 11.04 -3.38
CA CYS A 44 10.11 12.00 -2.37
C CYS A 44 11.62 12.13 -2.27
N ALA A 45 12.35 11.02 -2.34
CA ALA A 45 13.81 11.04 -2.35
C ALA A 45 14.33 11.78 -3.58
N VAL A 46 13.75 11.56 -4.76
CA VAL A 46 14.10 12.31 -5.97
C VAL A 46 13.77 13.80 -5.82
N TYR A 47 12.57 14.14 -5.33
CA TYR A 47 12.15 15.52 -5.15
C TYR A 47 13.06 16.29 -4.19
N TRP A 48 13.41 15.69 -3.04
CA TRP A 48 14.31 16.30 -2.04
C TRP A 48 15.77 16.36 -2.50
N GLY A 49 16.21 15.40 -3.31
CA GLY A 49 17.59 15.35 -3.82
C GLY A 49 17.82 16.17 -5.09
N ALA A 50 16.76 16.65 -5.73
CA ALA A 50 16.84 17.41 -6.96
C ALA A 50 17.25 18.87 -6.67
N PRO A 51 18.07 19.50 -7.53
CA PRO A 51 18.30 20.94 -7.43
C PRO A 51 17.00 21.73 -7.61
N ASP A 52 16.85 22.80 -6.85
CA ASP A 52 15.67 23.67 -6.91
C ASP A 52 15.38 24.16 -8.34
N GLY A 53 14.15 24.00 -8.78
CA GLY A 53 13.68 24.38 -10.12
C GLY A 53 14.17 23.46 -11.25
N SER A 54 14.83 22.34 -10.92
CA SER A 54 15.30 21.40 -11.92
C SER A 54 14.15 20.62 -12.58
N SER A 55 14.46 20.06 -13.76
CA SER A 55 13.52 19.17 -14.44
C SER A 55 13.24 17.89 -13.66
N GLU A 56 14.14 17.48 -12.78
CA GLU A 56 14.01 16.28 -11.93
C GLU A 56 12.99 16.52 -10.83
N GLU A 57 13.08 17.65 -10.14
CA GLU A 57 12.11 18.11 -9.15
C GLU A 57 10.70 18.16 -9.76
N SER A 58 10.57 18.82 -10.92
CA SER A 58 9.29 18.98 -11.62
C SER A 58 8.70 17.63 -12.06
N ARG A 59 9.53 16.70 -12.55
CA ARG A 59 9.08 15.36 -12.96
C ARG A 59 8.61 14.54 -11.76
N ALA A 60 9.33 14.60 -10.64
CA ALA A 60 8.93 13.91 -9.42
C ALA A 60 7.57 14.40 -8.92
N LEU A 61 7.35 15.72 -8.90
CA LEU A 61 6.07 16.33 -8.56
C LEU A 61 4.93 15.84 -9.46
N VAL A 62 5.08 15.95 -10.79
CA VAL A 62 4.05 15.52 -11.75
C VAL A 62 3.75 14.02 -11.62
N GLN A 63 4.78 13.19 -11.37
CA GLN A 63 4.59 11.76 -11.19
C GLN A 63 3.88 11.44 -9.87
N ALA A 64 4.12 12.21 -8.80
CA ALA A 64 3.40 12.09 -7.54
C ALA A 64 1.94 12.51 -7.66
N GLU A 65 1.64 13.63 -8.33
CA GLU A 65 0.26 14.06 -8.63
C GLU A 65 -0.50 12.98 -9.40
N ARG A 66 0.11 12.41 -10.44
CA ARG A 66 -0.49 11.29 -11.21
C ARG A 66 -0.72 10.05 -10.36
N SER A 67 0.19 9.75 -9.42
CA SER A 67 0.10 8.54 -8.60
C SER A 67 -0.90 8.70 -7.44
N THR A 68 -1.16 9.93 -7.00
CA THR A 68 -2.09 10.24 -5.90
C THR A 68 -3.47 10.67 -6.39
N GLY A 69 -3.58 11.17 -7.61
CA GLY A 69 -4.79 11.79 -8.15
C GLY A 69 -5.07 13.18 -7.58
N ILE A 70 -4.10 13.78 -6.88
CA ILE A 70 -4.24 15.09 -6.24
C ILE A 70 -3.57 16.14 -7.14
N SER A 71 -4.34 17.11 -7.61
CA SER A 71 -3.82 18.27 -8.35
C SER A 71 -3.22 19.30 -7.40
N ASN A 72 -2.11 19.94 -7.79
CA ASN A 72 -1.38 20.90 -6.96
C ASN A 72 -0.91 20.28 -5.64
N LEU A 73 -0.33 19.08 -5.72
CA LEU A 73 0.13 18.36 -4.54
C LEU A 73 1.23 19.17 -3.83
N GLU A 74 1.02 19.47 -2.54
CA GLU A 74 2.05 20.11 -1.72
C GLU A 74 3.11 19.07 -1.33
N MET A 75 4.08 18.90 -2.21
CA MET A 75 5.06 17.81 -2.17
C MET A 75 5.89 17.80 -0.87
N LEU A 76 6.19 18.97 -0.31
CA LEU A 76 7.00 19.09 0.90
C LEU A 76 6.29 18.48 2.12
N SER A 77 5.05 18.88 2.42
CA SER A 77 4.28 18.25 3.50
C SER A 77 3.97 16.78 3.21
N TYR A 78 3.69 16.45 1.95
CA TYR A 78 3.38 15.08 1.57
C TYR A 78 4.58 14.15 1.79
N CYS A 79 5.77 14.60 1.40
CA CYS A 79 6.99 13.83 1.58
C CYS A 79 7.44 13.73 3.04
N ARG A 80 7.09 14.71 3.88
CA ARG A 80 7.32 14.60 5.34
C ARG A 80 6.62 13.37 5.94
N PHE A 81 5.45 13.00 5.45
CA PHE A 81 4.74 11.79 5.91
C PHE A 81 5.46 10.49 5.53
N TYR A 82 6.18 10.49 4.41
CA TYR A 82 6.84 9.30 3.85
C TYR A 82 8.34 9.21 4.18
N GLY A 83 8.98 10.33 4.56
CA GLY A 83 10.40 10.41 4.87
C GLY A 83 10.76 10.14 6.34
N ASP A 84 9.80 10.16 7.26
CA ASP A 84 10.02 9.91 8.69
C ASP A 84 9.80 8.41 9.00
N GLN A 85 10.83 7.58 8.76
CA GLN A 85 10.94 6.20 9.26
C GLN A 85 12.36 5.89 9.72
#